data_AF-A0A7Z9ZYB2-F1
#
_entry.id   AF-A0A7Z9ZYB2-F1
#
_cell.length_a   1.000
_cell.length_b   1.000
_cell.length_c   1.000
_cell.angle_alpha   90.00
_cell.angle_beta   90.00
_cell.angle_gamma   90.00
#
_symmetry.space_group_name_H-M   'P 1'
#
loop_
_entity.id
_entity.type
_entity.pdbx_description
1 polymer ?
#
loop_
_entity_poly.entity_id
_entity_poly.type
_entity_poly.pdbx_seq_one_letter_code
_entity_poly.pdbx_strand_id
1 'polypeptide(L)'
;MKGRLTKLLPFVPPLWAFLLSAALGLLSPFPLGRLQPPDEDAHFLYVKWLAEGRGLPVFGEGMPTYEAHQPPLYYALCGAVARLLPKFPESIRAKAARLLSSGCGAGAVYATFVLFSRAGGFKAGIMASALLAGVPQFVYISSGVNNDSLANFLAVLCFLALYNCLLRPRDKRAHLLLGAVLGAGLLTKGALALLIPAVLLGLLVGPREEVLRRLGLVALTFLPLALPWALRNLTLYGDPLAVGAFVQHFKRMGRPGPEYFLQRGFSLGTYFLLVALLTAKSSFGYFGSMNVPLPAGSYALGGLVFFSGLLGWFMKPGQLRLDRPLRSLLLSYGSFLLLLLASFVRFNMHFFQAQGRYLFPALPLVCYLVGAGLLRLCGRRKAVCALGAVAVLWLHEAWALGEFASALR
;
A
#
# COMPACT_ATOMS: atom_id res chain seq x y z
N MET A 1 -18.36 -6.18 28.49
CA MET A 1 -18.23 -5.30 27.29
C MET A 1 -17.52 -3.96 27.56
N LYS A 2 -17.72 -3.30 28.71
CA LYS A 2 -17.08 -1.99 29.05
C LYS A 2 -15.53 -1.96 28.95
N GLY A 3 -14.83 -3.05 29.26
CA GLY A 3 -13.35 -3.10 29.22
C GLY A 3 -12.70 -3.30 27.84
N ARG A 4 -13.46 -3.62 26.78
CA ARG A 4 -12.94 -3.68 25.39
C ARG A 4 -13.07 -2.32 24.68
N LEU A 5 -14.15 -1.58 24.96
CA LEU A 5 -14.39 -0.24 24.42
C LEU A 5 -13.34 0.78 24.90
N THR A 6 -12.96 0.74 26.18
CA THR A 6 -11.89 1.61 26.74
C THR A 6 -10.51 1.37 26.13
N LYS A 7 -10.24 0.17 25.60
CA LYS A 7 -8.99 -0.14 24.89
C LYS A 7 -8.97 0.37 23.44
N LEU A 8 -10.14 0.65 22.85
CA LEU A 8 -10.29 1.15 21.48
C LEU A 8 -10.38 2.69 21.40
N LEU A 9 -10.77 3.36 22.49
CA LEU A 9 -10.84 4.83 22.58
C LEU A 9 -9.58 5.56 22.05
N PRO A 10 -8.34 5.08 22.29
CA PRO A 10 -7.14 5.73 21.76
C PRO A 10 -6.89 5.52 20.26
N PHE A 11 -7.60 4.59 19.61
CA PHE A 11 -7.54 4.34 18.16
C PHE A 11 -8.56 5.16 17.37
N VAL A 12 -9.53 5.76 18.06
CA VAL A 12 -10.56 6.64 17.51
C VAL A 12 -9.91 7.80 16.72
N PRO A 13 -8.90 8.53 17.23
CA PRO A 13 -8.34 9.69 16.51
C PRO A 13 -7.63 9.36 15.18
N PRO A 14 -6.73 8.35 15.07
CA PRO A 14 -6.13 7.97 13.80
C PRO A 14 -7.14 7.52 12.74
N LEU A 15 -8.17 6.76 13.16
CA LEU A 15 -9.23 6.31 12.26
C LEU A 15 -10.08 7.49 11.78
N TRP A 16 -10.48 8.39 12.68
CA TRP A 16 -11.26 9.58 12.29
C TRP A 16 -10.44 10.53 11.42
N ALA A 17 -9.16 10.73 11.71
CA ALA A 17 -8.28 11.55 10.86
C ALA A 17 -8.22 10.97 9.44
N PHE A 18 -8.00 9.65 9.31
CA PHE A 18 -8.02 8.99 8.01
C PHE A 18 -9.39 9.13 7.33
N LEU A 19 -10.49 8.84 8.03
CA LEU A 19 -11.83 8.88 7.46
C LEU A 19 -12.24 10.31 7.06
N LEU A 20 -11.84 11.32 7.83
CA LEU A 20 -12.09 12.72 7.50
C LEU A 20 -11.29 13.14 6.27
N SER A 21 -10.00 12.80 6.19
CA SER A 21 -9.19 13.11 5.02
C SER A 21 -9.62 12.32 3.78
N ALA A 22 -10.06 11.08 3.94
CA ALA A 22 -10.66 10.27 2.87
C ALA A 22 -12.02 10.84 2.43
N ALA A 23 -12.86 11.29 3.37
CA ALA A 23 -14.13 11.96 3.07
C ALA A 23 -13.90 13.28 2.31
N LEU A 24 -12.92 14.08 2.70
CA LEU A 24 -12.52 15.28 1.95
C LEU A 24 -12.03 14.92 0.54
N GLY A 25 -11.30 13.82 0.37
CA GLY A 25 -10.92 13.30 -0.95
C GLY A 25 -12.10 12.82 -1.80
N LEU A 26 -13.12 12.22 -1.19
CA LEU A 26 -14.36 11.76 -1.84
C LEU A 26 -15.29 12.92 -2.21
N LEU A 27 -15.29 13.98 -1.39
CA LEU A 27 -16.11 15.18 -1.54
C LEU A 27 -15.46 16.23 -2.43
N SER A 28 -14.13 16.19 -2.61
CA SER A 28 -13.41 17.10 -3.49
C SER A 28 -13.99 17.01 -4.91
N PRO A 29 -14.43 18.14 -5.48
CA PRO A 29 -14.93 18.20 -6.84
C PRO A 29 -13.74 18.15 -7.80
N PHE A 30 -13.05 17.00 -7.87
CA PHE A 30 -12.10 16.78 -8.95
C PHE A 30 -12.89 16.88 -10.26
N PRO A 31 -12.54 17.84 -11.15
CA PRO A 31 -13.36 18.17 -12.30
C PRO A 31 -13.60 16.91 -13.13
N LEU A 32 -14.88 16.63 -13.34
CA LEU A 32 -15.40 15.61 -14.22
C LEU A 32 -14.85 15.88 -15.63
N GLY A 33 -13.74 15.23 -15.94
CA GLY A 33 -13.01 15.32 -17.20
C GLY A 33 -11.85 14.33 -17.29
N ARG A 34 -11.19 14.00 -16.16
CA ARG A 34 -10.15 12.94 -16.03
C ARG A 34 -10.18 12.36 -14.60
N LEU A 35 -10.62 11.12 -14.37
CA LEU A 35 -10.62 10.49 -13.04
C LEU A 35 -9.15 10.30 -12.61
N GLN A 36 -8.75 10.84 -11.47
CA GLN A 36 -7.36 10.98 -11.03
C GLN A 36 -7.18 10.51 -9.57
N PRO A 37 -6.40 9.44 -9.29
CA PRO A 37 -4.95 9.52 -9.08
C PRO A 37 -4.13 8.40 -9.75
N PRO A 38 -2.81 8.57 -9.89
CA PRO A 38 -2.21 9.04 -11.14
C PRO A 38 -2.76 8.43 -12.45
N ASP A 39 -3.42 7.26 -12.37
CA ASP A 39 -3.87 6.40 -13.48
C ASP A 39 -5.32 5.88 -13.28
N GLU A 40 -6.15 6.60 -12.49
CA GLU A 40 -7.50 6.15 -12.11
C GLU A 40 -8.44 5.89 -13.30
N ASP A 41 -8.37 6.69 -14.36
CA ASP A 41 -9.10 6.43 -15.61
C ASP A 41 -8.84 5.01 -16.14
N ALA A 42 -7.57 4.60 -16.18
CA ALA A 42 -7.15 3.29 -16.68
C ALA A 42 -7.69 2.15 -15.80
N HIS A 43 -7.70 2.33 -14.48
CA HIS A 43 -8.28 1.37 -13.55
C HIS A 43 -9.81 1.29 -13.66
N PHE A 44 -10.49 2.44 -13.81
CA PHE A 44 -11.94 2.49 -13.86
C PHE A 44 -12.49 1.90 -15.17
N LEU A 45 -11.76 2.00 -16.28
CA LEU A 45 -12.08 1.30 -17.52
C LEU A 45 -12.08 -0.22 -17.35
N TYR A 46 -11.17 -0.78 -16.55
CA TYR A 46 -11.17 -2.20 -16.20
C TYR A 46 -12.40 -2.54 -15.32
N VAL A 47 -12.72 -1.72 -14.32
CA VAL A 47 -13.94 -1.88 -13.51
C VAL A 47 -15.18 -1.96 -14.40
N LYS A 48 -15.31 -1.04 -15.36
CA LYS A 48 -16.43 -0.99 -16.31
C LYS A 48 -16.49 -2.23 -17.19
N TRP A 49 -15.37 -2.65 -17.75
CA TRP A 49 -15.27 -3.88 -18.55
C TRP A 49 -15.82 -5.10 -17.81
N LEU A 50 -15.44 -5.26 -16.54
CA LEU A 50 -15.95 -6.35 -15.72
C LEU A 50 -17.42 -6.15 -15.37
N ALA A 51 -17.86 -4.93 -15.05
CA ALA A 51 -19.27 -4.65 -14.74
C ALA A 51 -20.21 -5.00 -15.90
N GLU A 52 -19.76 -4.79 -17.14
CA GLU A 52 -20.48 -5.14 -18.38
C GLU A 52 -20.53 -6.66 -18.68
N GLY A 53 -19.83 -7.50 -17.90
CA GLY A 53 -19.88 -8.95 -18.05
C GLY A 53 -18.97 -9.52 -19.14
N ARG A 54 -18.01 -8.74 -19.63
CA ARG A 54 -17.09 -9.13 -20.72
C ARG A 54 -15.97 -10.09 -20.31
N GLY A 55 -16.02 -10.66 -19.11
CA GLY A 55 -14.95 -11.53 -18.58
C GLY A 55 -13.62 -10.81 -18.33
N LEU A 56 -12.57 -11.58 -18.02
CA LEU A 56 -11.24 -11.02 -17.76
C LEU A 56 -10.59 -10.49 -19.05
N PRO A 57 -10.12 -9.23 -19.07
CA PRO A 57 -9.56 -8.62 -20.28
C PRO A 57 -8.25 -9.30 -20.72
N VAL A 58 -7.97 -9.26 -22.02
CA VAL A 58 -6.79 -9.85 -22.69
C VAL A 58 -6.15 -8.82 -23.62
N PHE A 59 -4.83 -8.64 -23.56
CA PHE A 59 -4.12 -7.63 -24.38
C PHE A 59 -4.42 -7.77 -25.87
N GLY A 60 -4.75 -6.65 -26.53
CA GLY A 60 -5.00 -6.58 -27.98
C GLY A 60 -6.46 -6.66 -28.41
N GLU A 61 -7.35 -7.29 -27.62
CA GLU A 61 -8.76 -7.50 -28.00
C GLU A 61 -9.67 -6.31 -27.65
N GLY A 62 -9.54 -5.18 -28.38
CA GLY A 62 -10.40 -4.00 -28.15
C GLY A 62 -10.27 -3.38 -26.75
N MET A 63 -9.14 -3.65 -26.10
CA MET A 63 -8.88 -3.32 -24.71
C MET A 63 -8.80 -1.80 -24.49
N PRO A 64 -9.57 -1.25 -23.54
CA PRO A 64 -9.59 0.19 -23.31
C PRO A 64 -8.46 0.69 -22.39
N THR A 65 -7.64 -0.20 -21.81
CA THR A 65 -6.70 0.18 -20.75
C THR A 65 -5.48 -0.74 -20.66
N TYR A 66 -4.30 -0.17 -20.42
CA TYR A 66 -3.06 -0.93 -20.18
C TYR A 66 -3.06 -1.71 -18.85
N GLU A 67 -4.05 -1.48 -17.97
CA GLU A 67 -4.18 -2.14 -16.67
C GLU A 67 -4.73 -3.57 -16.74
N ALA A 68 -5.07 -4.08 -17.92
CA ALA A 68 -5.66 -5.41 -18.06
C ALA A 68 -4.74 -6.59 -17.69
N HIS A 69 -3.43 -6.36 -17.64
CA HIS A 69 -2.49 -7.33 -17.08
C HIS A 69 -2.68 -7.54 -15.58
N GLN A 70 -3.31 -6.58 -14.90
CA GLN A 70 -3.42 -6.64 -13.46
C GLN A 70 -4.31 -7.80 -13.01
N PRO A 71 -3.99 -8.41 -11.87
CA PRO A 71 -4.86 -9.36 -11.21
C PRO A 71 -6.27 -8.79 -10.91
N PRO A 72 -7.32 -9.62 -10.96
CA PRO A 72 -8.68 -9.12 -11.13
C PRO A 72 -9.44 -8.74 -9.85
N LEU A 73 -8.97 -9.09 -8.65
CA LEU A 73 -9.78 -9.04 -7.42
C LEU A 73 -10.34 -7.64 -7.13
N TYR A 74 -9.48 -6.61 -7.15
CA TYR A 74 -9.91 -5.23 -6.91
C TYR A 74 -11.00 -4.79 -7.90
N TYR A 75 -10.77 -5.04 -9.18
CA TYR A 75 -11.68 -4.65 -10.25
C TYR A 75 -12.98 -5.43 -10.20
N ALA A 76 -12.94 -6.71 -9.84
CA ALA A 76 -14.12 -7.55 -9.69
C ALA A 76 -15.00 -7.07 -8.52
N LEU A 77 -14.39 -6.68 -7.39
CA LEU A 77 -15.12 -6.10 -6.25
C LEU A 77 -15.77 -4.77 -6.63
N CYS A 78 -15.02 -3.85 -7.25
CA CYS A 78 -15.56 -2.58 -7.72
C CYS A 78 -16.63 -2.78 -8.81
N GLY A 79 -16.45 -3.74 -9.72
CA GLY A 79 -17.40 -4.07 -10.79
C GLY A 79 -18.70 -4.65 -10.24
N ALA A 80 -18.63 -5.48 -9.18
CA ALA A 80 -19.81 -5.95 -8.47
C ALA A 80 -20.59 -4.79 -7.83
N VAL A 81 -19.90 -3.84 -7.18
CA VAL A 81 -20.53 -2.62 -6.64
C VAL A 81 -21.17 -1.79 -7.76
N ALA A 82 -20.47 -1.61 -8.89
CA ALA A 82 -20.99 -0.86 -10.03
C ALA A 82 -22.26 -1.50 -10.63
N ARG A 83 -22.35 -2.83 -10.66
CA ARG A 83 -23.54 -3.57 -11.12
C ARG A 83 -24.77 -3.40 -10.23
N LEU A 84 -24.58 -3.08 -8.95
CA LEU A 84 -25.69 -2.76 -8.04
C LEU A 84 -26.25 -1.34 -8.27
N LEU A 85 -25.56 -0.51 -9.06
CA LEU A 85 -25.89 0.89 -9.31
C LEU A 85 -26.11 1.20 -10.81
N PRO A 86 -26.85 0.38 -11.59
CA PRO A 86 -26.88 0.49 -13.05
C PRO A 86 -27.56 1.77 -13.54
N LYS A 87 -28.54 2.28 -12.78
CA LYS A 87 -29.31 3.50 -13.11
C LYS A 87 -28.58 4.79 -12.75
N PHE A 88 -27.49 4.71 -11.97
CA PHE A 88 -26.75 5.90 -11.54
C PHE A 88 -25.72 6.32 -12.59
N PRO A 89 -25.44 7.64 -12.71
CA PRO A 89 -24.39 8.15 -13.59
C PRO A 89 -23.02 7.53 -13.28
N GLU A 90 -22.14 7.53 -14.28
CA GLU A 90 -20.79 6.99 -14.16
C GLU A 90 -19.99 7.63 -13.00
N SER A 91 -20.19 8.92 -12.76
CA SER A 91 -19.59 9.66 -11.65
C SER A 91 -19.97 9.10 -10.27
N ILE A 92 -21.20 8.63 -10.09
CA ILE A 92 -21.66 8.02 -8.83
C ILE A 92 -21.09 6.61 -8.68
N ARG A 93 -21.03 5.83 -9.76
CA ARG A 93 -20.39 4.51 -9.75
C ARG A 93 -18.90 4.59 -9.43
N ALA A 94 -18.20 5.59 -9.98
CA ALA A 94 -16.80 5.87 -9.65
C ALA A 94 -16.63 6.24 -8.17
N LYS A 95 -17.49 7.11 -7.62
CA LYS A 95 -17.50 7.44 -6.18
C LYS A 95 -17.74 6.21 -5.30
N ALA A 96 -18.62 5.29 -5.71
CA ALA A 96 -18.84 4.03 -4.98
C ALA A 96 -17.60 3.13 -4.99
N ALA A 97 -16.87 3.06 -6.11
CA ALA A 97 -15.59 2.35 -6.18
C ALA A 97 -14.50 3.04 -5.31
N ARG A 98 -14.48 4.38 -5.26
CA ARG A 98 -13.59 5.14 -4.36
C ARG A 98 -13.86 4.86 -2.89
N LEU A 99 -15.14 4.69 -2.49
CA LEU A 99 -15.49 4.29 -1.12
C LEU A 99 -14.87 2.94 -0.74
N LEU A 100 -14.81 1.99 -1.68
CA LEU A 100 -14.13 0.71 -1.47
C LEU A 100 -12.62 0.91 -1.25
N SER A 101 -11.96 1.72 -2.08
CA SER A 101 -10.54 2.08 -1.89
C SER A 101 -10.29 2.74 -0.53
N SER A 102 -11.15 3.69 -0.14
CA SER A 102 -11.05 4.40 1.13
C SER A 102 -11.27 3.46 2.31
N GLY A 103 -12.23 2.54 2.19
CA GLY A 103 -12.42 1.46 3.16
C GLY A 103 -11.18 0.57 3.31
N CYS A 104 -10.49 0.27 2.20
CA CYS A 104 -9.22 -0.48 2.24
C CYS A 104 -8.12 0.33 2.94
N GLY A 105 -7.97 1.62 2.65
CA GLY A 105 -7.00 2.48 3.34
C GLY A 105 -7.26 2.55 4.86
N ALA A 106 -8.53 2.69 5.28
CA ALA A 106 -8.93 2.65 6.68
C ALA A 106 -8.62 1.28 7.32
N GLY A 107 -8.91 0.20 6.58
CA GLY A 107 -8.55 -1.17 6.95
C GLY A 107 -7.05 -1.35 7.14
N ALA A 108 -6.22 -0.74 6.30
CA ALA A 108 -4.77 -0.79 6.41
C ALA A 108 -4.26 -0.04 7.65
N VAL A 109 -4.81 1.13 7.95
CA VAL A 109 -4.51 1.88 9.20
C VAL A 109 -4.88 1.05 10.44
N TYR A 110 -6.06 0.43 10.43
CA TYR A 110 -6.50 -0.44 11.53
C TYR A 110 -5.64 -1.69 11.67
N ALA A 111 -5.35 -2.39 10.58
CA ALA A 111 -4.49 -3.56 10.59
C ALA A 111 -3.07 -3.23 11.07
N THR A 112 -2.54 -2.06 10.70
CA THR A 112 -1.27 -1.53 11.21
C THR A 112 -1.31 -1.33 12.71
N PHE A 113 -2.37 -0.70 13.23
CA PHE A 113 -2.58 -0.51 14.66
C PHE A 113 -2.61 -1.86 15.40
N VAL A 114 -3.40 -2.82 14.92
CA VAL A 114 -3.55 -4.14 15.56
C VAL A 114 -2.24 -4.92 15.54
N LEU A 115 -1.56 -4.97 14.38
CA LEU A 115 -0.29 -5.67 14.22
C LEU A 115 0.75 -5.13 15.21
N PHE A 116 1.02 -3.83 15.18
CA PHE A 116 2.10 -3.26 15.98
C PHE A 116 1.73 -3.01 17.43
N SER A 117 0.43 -2.95 17.78
CA SER A 117 -0.01 -3.02 19.17
C SER A 117 0.31 -4.36 19.82
N ARG A 118 0.22 -5.44 19.05
CA ARG A 118 0.53 -6.81 19.51
C ARG A 118 2.02 -7.10 19.46
N ALA A 119 2.70 -6.66 18.41
CA ALA A 119 4.11 -6.95 18.17
C ALA A 119 5.07 -6.03 18.95
N GLY A 120 4.77 -4.72 19.02
CA GLY A 120 5.62 -3.71 19.67
C GLY A 120 4.95 -3.01 20.87
N GLY A 121 3.76 -3.46 21.28
CA GLY A 121 2.99 -2.87 22.36
C GLY A 121 2.06 -1.74 21.91
N PHE A 122 1.00 -1.50 22.69
CA PHE A 122 -0.11 -0.60 22.34
C PHE A 122 0.30 0.78 21.79
N LYS A 123 1.33 1.40 22.36
CA LYS A 123 1.80 2.72 21.88
C LYS A 123 2.47 2.66 20.52
N ALA A 124 3.24 1.61 20.25
CA ALA A 124 3.87 1.45 18.94
C ALA A 124 2.80 1.26 17.87
N GLY A 125 1.71 0.55 18.18
CA GLY A 125 0.52 0.48 17.34
C GLY A 125 -0.12 1.84 17.06
N ILE A 126 -0.36 2.65 18.09
CA ILE A 126 -0.89 4.01 17.92
C ILE A 126 0.05 4.85 17.05
N MET A 127 1.35 4.88 17.36
CA MET A 127 2.32 5.67 16.59
C MET A 127 2.38 5.23 15.13
N ALA A 128 2.48 3.94 14.85
CA ALA A 128 2.59 3.40 13.50
C ALA A 128 1.34 3.72 12.66
N SER A 129 0.16 3.48 13.23
CA SER A 129 -1.11 3.75 12.56
C SER A 129 -1.38 5.24 12.38
N ALA A 130 -1.04 6.07 13.37
CA ALA A 130 -1.10 7.52 13.25
C ALA A 130 -0.20 7.97 12.11
N LEU A 131 1.10 7.65 12.15
CA LEU A 131 2.07 7.96 11.09
C LEU A 131 1.58 7.57 9.69
N LEU A 132 1.03 6.37 9.53
CA LEU A 132 0.47 5.93 8.25
C LEU A 132 -0.75 6.75 7.82
N ALA A 133 -1.67 7.01 8.75
CA ALA A 133 -2.93 7.69 8.49
C ALA A 133 -2.78 9.12 7.98
N GLY A 134 -1.63 9.75 8.18
CA GLY A 134 -1.38 11.05 7.59
C GLY A 134 -0.10 11.16 6.80
N VAL A 135 0.36 10.08 6.20
CA VAL A 135 1.11 10.26 4.96
C VAL A 135 0.13 10.80 3.91
N PRO A 136 0.25 12.06 3.44
CA PRO A 136 -0.78 12.64 2.56
C PRO A 136 -0.99 11.84 1.27
N GLN A 137 0.10 11.34 0.67
CA GLN A 137 0.04 10.48 -0.51
C GLN A 137 -0.72 9.17 -0.24
N PHE A 138 -0.56 8.56 0.93
CA PHE A 138 -1.26 7.33 1.27
C PHE A 138 -2.78 7.55 1.29
N VAL A 139 -3.22 8.66 1.88
CA VAL A 139 -4.63 9.06 1.88
C VAL A 139 -5.12 9.36 0.46
N TYR A 140 -4.36 10.13 -0.31
CA TYR A 140 -4.70 10.51 -1.69
C TYR A 140 -4.81 9.29 -2.63
N ILE A 141 -3.89 8.33 -2.53
CA ILE A 141 -4.00 7.07 -3.29
C ILE A 141 -5.23 6.27 -2.82
N SER A 142 -5.52 6.26 -1.52
CA SER A 142 -6.67 5.54 -0.95
C SER A 142 -8.02 6.17 -1.27
N SER A 143 -8.07 7.41 -1.78
CA SER A 143 -9.33 8.07 -2.17
C SER A 143 -9.69 7.87 -3.65
N GLY A 144 -8.82 7.26 -4.46
CA GLY A 144 -9.04 7.01 -5.89
C GLY A 144 -9.37 5.56 -6.25
N VAL A 145 -9.90 5.33 -7.44
CA VAL A 145 -10.07 3.97 -8.00
C VAL A 145 -8.72 3.43 -8.49
N ASN A 146 -8.10 2.54 -7.71
CA ASN A 146 -6.85 1.87 -8.03
C ASN A 146 -6.67 0.58 -7.22
N ASN A 147 -5.88 -0.36 -7.73
CA ASN A 147 -5.59 -1.60 -7.02
C ASN A 147 -4.56 -1.42 -5.88
N ASP A 148 -3.87 -0.27 -5.79
CA ASP A 148 -2.92 0.05 -4.72
C ASP A 148 -3.59 0.00 -3.34
N SER A 149 -4.79 0.55 -3.24
CA SER A 149 -5.52 0.66 -1.97
C SER A 149 -5.79 -0.71 -1.33
N LEU A 150 -6.31 -1.65 -2.13
CA LEU A 150 -6.53 -3.03 -1.67
C LEU A 150 -5.20 -3.78 -1.47
N ALA A 151 -4.20 -3.54 -2.33
CA ALA A 151 -2.89 -4.18 -2.19
C ALA A 151 -2.19 -3.78 -0.88
N ASN A 152 -2.21 -2.49 -0.53
CA ASN A 152 -1.65 -1.97 0.71
C ASN A 152 -2.34 -2.59 1.94
N PHE A 153 -3.67 -2.69 1.91
CA PHE A 153 -4.43 -3.33 2.97
C PHE A 153 -4.10 -4.82 3.11
N LEU A 154 -4.10 -5.57 2.01
CA LEU A 154 -3.81 -7.00 2.03
C LEU A 154 -2.37 -7.30 2.42
N ALA A 155 -1.41 -6.43 2.08
CA ALA A 155 -0.03 -6.59 2.51
C ALA A 155 0.10 -6.53 4.04
N VAL A 156 -0.43 -5.50 4.70
CA VAL A 156 -0.39 -5.42 6.18
C VAL A 156 -1.24 -6.51 6.84
N LEU A 157 -2.39 -6.87 6.24
CA LEU A 157 -3.22 -7.97 6.71
C LEU A 157 -2.48 -9.31 6.62
N CYS A 158 -1.67 -9.52 5.58
CA CYS A 158 -0.83 -10.70 5.42
C CYS A 158 0.20 -10.80 6.54
N PHE A 159 0.90 -9.70 6.87
CA PHE A 159 1.84 -9.69 7.99
C PHE A 159 1.16 -9.84 9.35
N LEU A 160 -0.07 -9.34 9.51
CA LEU A 160 -0.89 -9.60 10.69
C LEU A 160 -1.30 -11.07 10.80
N ALA A 161 -1.71 -11.70 9.70
CA ALA A 161 -2.02 -13.12 9.64
C ALA A 161 -0.77 -13.99 9.90
N LEU A 162 0.38 -13.60 9.35
CA LEU A 162 1.66 -14.25 9.62
C LEU A 162 2.01 -14.16 11.10
N TYR A 163 1.91 -12.98 11.71
CA TYR A 163 2.17 -12.81 13.13
C TYR A 163 1.23 -13.65 14.01
N ASN A 164 -0.04 -13.81 13.61
CA ASN A 164 -0.96 -14.74 14.26
C ASN A 164 -0.50 -16.20 14.17
N CYS A 165 -0.02 -16.64 13.01
CA CYS A 165 0.53 -17.99 12.84
C CYS A 165 1.76 -18.22 13.73
N LEU A 166 2.64 -17.21 13.82
CA LEU A 166 3.84 -17.26 14.65
C LEU A 166 3.51 -17.34 16.15
N LEU A 167 2.45 -16.67 16.59
CA LEU A 167 1.97 -16.73 17.98
C LEU A 167 1.16 -17.98 18.30
N ARG A 168 0.51 -18.59 17.30
CA ARG A 168 -0.36 -19.77 17.46
C ARG A 168 -0.03 -20.84 16.42
N PRO A 169 1.12 -21.53 16.56
CA PRO A 169 1.63 -22.39 15.49
C PRO A 169 0.78 -23.63 15.23
N ARG A 170 -0.05 -24.04 16.20
CA ARG A 170 -0.98 -25.17 16.08
C ARG A 170 -2.38 -24.79 15.56
N ASP A 171 -2.69 -23.50 15.46
CA ASP A 171 -4.01 -23.04 15.02
C ASP A 171 -4.14 -23.15 13.49
N LYS A 172 -4.93 -24.12 13.03
CA LYS A 172 -5.15 -24.35 11.60
C LYS A 172 -5.82 -23.17 10.92
N ARG A 173 -6.75 -22.49 11.60
CA ARG A 173 -7.52 -21.36 11.03
C ARG A 173 -6.61 -20.18 10.71
N ALA A 174 -5.59 -19.94 11.55
CA ALA A 174 -4.60 -18.89 11.31
C ALA A 174 -3.82 -19.11 10.00
N HIS A 175 -3.39 -20.34 9.73
CA HIS A 175 -2.62 -20.69 8.54
C HIS A 175 -3.47 -20.69 7.26
N LEU A 176 -4.71 -21.17 7.33
CA LEU A 176 -5.67 -21.06 6.22
C LEU A 176 -5.99 -19.59 5.91
N LEU A 177 -6.17 -18.74 6.94
CA LEU A 177 -6.38 -17.31 6.73
C LEU A 177 -5.16 -16.65 6.07
N LEU A 178 -3.94 -17.00 6.50
CA LEU A 178 -2.71 -16.50 5.90
C LEU A 178 -2.62 -16.85 4.41
N GLY A 179 -2.92 -18.11 4.04
CA GLY A 179 -2.93 -18.52 2.64
C GLY A 179 -4.01 -17.84 1.81
N ALA A 180 -5.21 -17.67 2.36
CA ALA A 180 -6.29 -16.94 1.69
C ALA A 180 -5.93 -15.46 1.46
N VAL A 181 -5.36 -14.78 2.45
CA VAL A 181 -4.92 -13.38 2.34
C VAL A 181 -3.76 -13.23 1.35
N LEU A 182 -2.80 -14.17 1.37
CA LEU A 182 -1.69 -14.20 0.41
C LEU A 182 -2.20 -14.39 -1.03
N GLY A 183 -3.16 -15.29 -1.23
CA GLY A 183 -3.79 -15.53 -2.53
C GLY A 183 -4.59 -14.33 -3.03
N ALA A 184 -5.37 -13.71 -2.13
CA ALA A 184 -6.09 -12.47 -2.43
C ALA A 184 -5.13 -11.31 -2.78
N GLY A 185 -3.98 -11.23 -2.10
CA GLY A 185 -2.93 -10.26 -2.41
C GLY A 185 -2.39 -10.43 -3.82
N LEU A 186 -2.03 -11.66 -4.20
CA LEU A 186 -1.61 -11.98 -5.55
C LEU A 186 -2.71 -11.66 -6.58
N LEU A 187 -3.97 -11.97 -6.26
CA LEU A 187 -5.13 -11.65 -7.10
C LEU A 187 -5.48 -10.15 -7.14
N THR A 188 -4.79 -9.29 -6.38
CA THR A 188 -4.99 -7.83 -6.39
C THR A 188 -3.92 -7.10 -7.19
N LYS A 189 -2.66 -7.47 -7.00
CA LYS A 189 -1.52 -6.80 -7.64
C LYS A 189 -0.33 -7.74 -7.77
N GLY A 190 0.26 -7.81 -8.98
CA GLY A 190 1.36 -8.73 -9.27
C GLY A 190 2.59 -8.53 -8.37
N ALA A 191 2.85 -7.30 -7.94
CA ALA A 191 3.93 -6.99 -6.98
C ALA A 191 3.79 -7.72 -5.63
N LEU A 192 2.57 -8.12 -5.23
CA LEU A 192 2.34 -8.89 -4.01
C LEU A 192 2.75 -10.36 -4.13
N ALA A 193 3.15 -10.85 -5.32
CA ALA A 193 3.87 -12.12 -5.44
C ALA A 193 5.14 -12.14 -4.57
N LEU A 194 5.75 -10.98 -4.32
CA LEU A 194 6.92 -10.85 -3.43
C LEU A 194 6.60 -11.15 -1.96
N LEU A 195 5.32 -11.19 -1.56
CA LEU A 195 4.93 -11.68 -0.23
C LEU A 195 5.21 -13.18 -0.06
N ILE A 196 5.23 -13.97 -1.14
CA ILE A 196 5.45 -15.42 -1.08
C ILE A 196 6.81 -15.75 -0.41
N PRO A 197 7.96 -15.31 -0.95
CA PRO A 197 9.25 -15.59 -0.31
C PRO A 197 9.37 -14.95 1.08
N ALA A 198 8.77 -13.78 1.31
CA ALA A 198 8.77 -13.14 2.62
C ALA A 198 7.99 -13.95 3.67
N VAL A 199 6.78 -14.43 3.35
CA VAL A 199 5.97 -15.26 4.24
C VAL A 199 6.65 -16.60 4.50
N LEU A 200 7.23 -17.22 3.47
CA LEU A 200 8.02 -18.44 3.63
C LEU A 200 9.18 -18.23 4.61
N LEU A 201 9.96 -17.15 4.45
CA LEU A 201 11.03 -16.80 5.38
C LEU A 201 10.50 -16.65 6.82
N GLY A 202 9.36 -15.97 7.00
CA GLY A 202 8.74 -15.80 8.32
C GLY A 202 8.36 -17.13 8.98
N LEU A 203 7.75 -18.05 8.23
CA LEU A 203 7.35 -19.37 8.73
C LEU A 203 8.56 -20.28 9.02
N LEU A 204 9.63 -20.18 8.22
CA LEU A 204 10.86 -20.98 8.37
C LEU A 204 11.74 -20.52 9.56
N VAL A 205 11.80 -19.20 9.79
CA VAL A 205 12.56 -18.61 10.91
C VAL A 205 11.78 -18.68 12.23
N GLY A 206 10.45 -18.77 12.14
CA GLY A 206 9.53 -18.95 13.25
C GLY A 206 9.69 -20.29 13.98
N PRO A 207 8.68 -20.68 14.79
CA PRO A 207 8.71 -21.96 15.50
C PRO A 207 8.85 -23.13 14.49
N ARG A 208 9.75 -24.09 14.73
CA ARG A 208 10.12 -25.11 13.71
C ARG A 208 9.21 -26.33 13.68
N GLU A 209 8.33 -26.48 14.66
CA GLU A 209 7.50 -27.67 14.84
C GLU A 209 6.45 -27.77 13.72
N GLU A 210 6.34 -28.90 13.03
CA GLU A 210 5.27 -29.09 12.03
C GLU A 210 5.29 -28.04 10.89
N VAL A 211 6.45 -27.44 10.56
CA VAL A 211 6.57 -26.42 9.51
C VAL A 211 5.96 -26.89 8.18
N LEU A 212 6.18 -28.16 7.80
CA LEU A 212 5.57 -28.74 6.60
C LEU A 212 4.04 -28.74 6.65
N ARG A 213 3.44 -29.06 7.80
CA ARG A 213 1.98 -28.99 7.99
C ARG A 213 1.47 -27.55 7.86
N ARG A 214 2.19 -26.59 8.44
CA ARG A 214 1.84 -25.16 8.37
C ARG A 214 1.90 -24.65 6.93
N LEU A 215 2.96 -25.00 6.19
CA LEU A 215 3.10 -24.69 4.78
C LEU A 215 1.97 -25.34 3.95
N GLY A 216 1.64 -26.60 4.22
CA GLY A 216 0.52 -27.29 3.58
C GLY A 216 -0.83 -26.59 3.82
N LEU A 217 -1.08 -26.11 5.05
CA LEU A 217 -2.30 -25.37 5.36
C LEU A 217 -2.37 -24.01 4.65
N VAL A 218 -1.26 -23.28 4.56
CA VAL A 218 -1.19 -22.03 3.79
C VAL A 218 -1.44 -22.32 2.31
N ALA A 219 -0.76 -23.32 1.75
CA ALA A 219 -0.89 -23.74 0.36
C ALA A 219 -2.32 -24.15 -0.01
N LEU A 220 -3.04 -24.82 0.91
CA LEU A 220 -4.41 -25.30 0.69
C LEU A 220 -5.38 -24.18 0.28
N THR A 221 -5.20 -22.98 0.83
CA THR A 221 -6.02 -21.81 0.49
C THR A 221 -5.37 -20.87 -0.52
N PHE A 222 -4.03 -20.83 -0.55
CA PHE A 222 -3.30 -19.98 -1.48
C PHE A 222 -3.42 -20.48 -2.93
N LEU A 223 -3.17 -21.77 -3.15
CA LEU A 223 -3.09 -22.35 -4.50
C LEU A 223 -4.42 -22.26 -5.26
N PRO A 224 -5.60 -22.59 -4.69
CA PRO A 224 -6.86 -22.46 -5.43
C PRO A 224 -7.20 -21.03 -5.84
N LEU A 225 -6.71 -20.03 -5.11
CA LEU A 225 -6.88 -18.62 -5.48
C LEU A 225 -5.86 -18.20 -6.53
N ALA A 226 -4.59 -18.55 -6.34
CA ALA A 226 -3.48 -18.10 -7.17
C ALA A 226 -3.42 -18.80 -8.54
N LEU A 227 -3.57 -20.13 -8.55
CA LEU A 227 -3.29 -20.96 -9.73
C LEU A 227 -4.20 -20.66 -10.92
N PRO A 228 -5.53 -20.48 -10.79
CA PRO A 228 -6.38 -20.26 -11.96
C PRO A 228 -5.95 -19.04 -12.79
N TRP A 229 -5.65 -17.92 -12.13
CA TRP A 229 -5.19 -16.71 -12.81
C TRP A 229 -3.77 -16.87 -13.38
N ALA A 230 -2.86 -17.51 -12.64
CA ALA A 230 -1.50 -17.76 -13.10
C ALA A 230 -1.44 -18.72 -14.30
N LEU A 231 -2.23 -19.79 -14.29
CA LEU A 231 -2.34 -20.75 -15.40
C LEU A 231 -2.95 -20.08 -16.64
N ARG A 232 -4.01 -19.28 -16.46
CA ARG A 232 -4.56 -18.47 -17.55
C ARG A 232 -3.48 -17.61 -18.19
N ASN A 233 -2.73 -16.85 -17.40
CA ASN A 233 -1.68 -15.98 -17.94
C ASN A 233 -0.54 -16.75 -18.58
N LEU A 234 -0.18 -17.93 -18.05
CA LEU A 234 0.81 -18.80 -18.67
C LEU A 234 0.34 -19.25 -20.07
N THR A 235 -0.93 -19.64 -20.22
CA THR A 235 -1.48 -20.04 -21.52
C THR A 235 -1.59 -18.88 -22.52
N LEU A 236 -1.91 -17.67 -22.05
CA LEU A 236 -2.12 -16.51 -22.91
C LEU A 236 -0.83 -15.77 -23.28
N TYR A 237 0.10 -15.69 -22.33
CA TYR A 237 1.26 -14.80 -22.42
C TYR A 237 2.61 -15.52 -22.26
N GLY A 238 2.61 -16.81 -21.94
CA GLY A 238 3.84 -17.55 -21.60
C GLY A 238 4.48 -17.12 -20.27
N ASP A 239 3.78 -16.28 -19.48
CA ASP A 239 4.27 -15.69 -18.23
C ASP A 239 3.13 -15.70 -17.19
N PRO A 240 3.28 -16.40 -16.05
CA PRO A 240 2.21 -16.51 -15.06
C PRO A 240 1.79 -15.17 -14.43
N LEU A 241 2.65 -14.15 -14.44
CA LEU A 241 2.36 -12.82 -13.91
C LEU A 241 2.10 -11.77 -15.01
N ALA A 242 2.14 -12.17 -16.29
CA ALA A 242 1.97 -11.30 -17.45
C ALA A 242 2.91 -10.07 -17.48
N VAL A 243 4.06 -10.14 -16.81
CA VAL A 243 5.06 -9.06 -16.73
C VAL A 243 5.66 -8.79 -18.11
N GLY A 244 6.00 -9.84 -18.86
CA GLY A 244 6.54 -9.71 -20.22
C GLY A 244 5.58 -8.99 -21.17
N ALA A 245 4.32 -9.41 -21.17
CA ALA A 245 3.25 -8.78 -21.97
C ALA A 245 3.04 -7.31 -21.57
N PHE A 246 3.04 -7.02 -20.27
CA PHE A 246 2.97 -5.65 -19.75
C PHE A 246 4.15 -4.80 -20.25
N VAL A 247 5.39 -5.26 -20.08
CA VAL A 247 6.61 -4.53 -20.51
C VAL A 247 6.55 -4.23 -22.00
N GLN A 248 6.17 -5.19 -22.84
CA GLN A 248 6.05 -4.99 -24.29
C GLN A 248 5.01 -3.93 -24.63
N HIS A 249 3.83 -3.99 -24.00
CA HIS A 249 2.77 -3.01 -24.21
C HIS A 249 3.17 -1.62 -23.72
N PHE A 250 3.79 -1.52 -22.54
CA PHE A 250 4.26 -0.25 -21.97
C PHE A 250 5.32 0.42 -22.85
N LYS A 251 6.23 -0.35 -23.45
CA LYS A 251 7.20 0.14 -24.45
C LYS A 251 6.52 0.68 -25.70
N ARG A 252 5.50 -0.02 -26.23
CA ARG A 252 4.74 0.44 -27.41
C ARG A 252 4.00 1.76 -27.17
N MET A 253 3.60 2.05 -25.93
CA MET A 253 3.01 3.33 -25.55
C MET A 253 4.04 4.48 -25.45
N GLY A 254 5.32 4.25 -25.74
CA GLY A 254 6.35 5.29 -25.75
C GLY A 254 6.70 5.84 -24.37
N ARG A 255 6.49 5.08 -23.29
CA ARG A 255 6.85 5.52 -21.93
C ARG A 255 8.37 5.67 -21.83
N PRO A 256 8.89 6.81 -21.33
CA PRO A 256 10.32 7.05 -21.29
C PRO A 256 11.00 6.10 -20.29
N GLY A 257 12.13 5.52 -20.70
CA GLY A 257 13.07 4.81 -19.84
C GLY A 257 14.26 5.69 -19.44
N PRO A 258 15.26 5.13 -18.74
CA PRO A 258 16.52 5.84 -18.44
C PRO A 258 17.20 6.43 -19.69
N GLU A 259 17.09 5.74 -20.83
CA GLU A 259 17.73 6.12 -22.09
C GLU A 259 17.34 7.53 -22.55
N TYR A 260 16.08 7.92 -22.31
CA TYR A 260 15.56 9.26 -22.61
C TYR A 260 16.35 10.36 -21.88
N PHE A 261 16.74 10.11 -20.63
CA PHE A 261 17.48 11.04 -19.79
C PHE A 261 18.97 11.02 -20.12
N LEU A 262 19.54 9.83 -20.37
CA LEU A 262 20.94 9.66 -20.76
C LEU A 262 21.26 10.41 -22.06
N GLN A 263 20.36 10.33 -23.06
CA GLN A 263 20.47 11.09 -24.30
C GLN A 263 20.42 12.61 -24.11
N ARG A 264 19.96 13.08 -22.95
CA ARG A 264 19.88 14.51 -22.57
C ARG A 264 20.98 14.91 -21.58
N GLY A 265 22.05 14.12 -21.49
CA GLY A 265 23.25 14.44 -20.71
C GLY A 265 23.20 14.03 -19.24
N PHE A 266 22.18 13.28 -18.80
CA PHE A 266 22.21 12.68 -17.47
C PHE A 266 23.23 11.56 -17.41
N SER A 267 23.94 11.42 -16.29
CA SER A 267 24.62 10.18 -15.96
C SER A 267 23.62 9.20 -15.31
N LEU A 268 23.98 7.92 -15.25
CA LEU A 268 23.18 6.96 -14.47
C LEU A 268 23.05 7.39 -13.00
N GLY A 269 24.09 8.00 -12.43
CA GLY A 269 24.07 8.52 -11.07
C GLY A 269 23.06 9.66 -10.90
N THR A 270 23.06 10.65 -11.80
CA THR A 270 22.11 11.77 -11.73
C THR A 270 20.68 11.32 -12.01
N TYR A 271 20.49 10.33 -12.89
CA TYR A 271 19.19 9.70 -13.11
C TYR A 271 18.64 9.04 -11.85
N PHE A 272 19.43 8.19 -11.18
CA PHE A 272 18.96 7.53 -9.97
C PHE A 272 18.82 8.50 -8.78
N LEU A 273 19.60 9.58 -8.73
CA LEU A 273 19.38 10.66 -7.78
C LEU A 273 18.03 11.34 -8.01
N LEU A 274 17.66 11.63 -9.27
CA LEU A 274 16.35 12.15 -9.63
C LEU A 274 15.23 11.19 -9.21
N VAL A 275 15.38 9.89 -9.51
CA VAL A 275 14.42 8.85 -9.09
C VAL A 275 14.27 8.85 -7.56
N ALA A 276 15.37 8.87 -6.81
CA ALA A 276 15.33 8.88 -5.35
C ALA A 276 14.65 10.14 -4.79
N LEU A 277 14.96 11.33 -5.30
CA LEU A 277 14.38 12.59 -4.85
C LEU A 277 12.88 12.67 -5.14
N LEU A 278 12.45 12.27 -6.34
CA LEU A 278 11.03 12.24 -6.69
C LEU A 278 10.28 11.17 -5.90
N THR A 279 10.90 10.01 -5.67
CA THR A 279 10.33 8.94 -4.84
C THR A 279 10.17 9.41 -3.40
N ALA A 280 11.15 10.13 -2.84
CA ALA A 280 11.06 10.68 -1.48
C ALA A 280 9.92 11.70 -1.34
N LYS A 281 9.84 12.67 -2.27
CA LYS A 281 8.74 13.66 -2.29
C LYS A 281 7.38 12.99 -2.43
N SER A 282 7.23 12.12 -3.42
CA SER A 282 5.95 11.46 -3.71
C SER A 282 5.60 10.35 -2.71
N SER A 283 6.54 9.81 -1.93
CA SER A 283 6.23 8.93 -0.81
C SER A 283 5.52 9.67 0.31
N PHE A 284 5.76 10.99 0.44
CA PHE A 284 5.09 11.84 1.39
C PHE A 284 3.82 12.46 0.78
N GLY A 285 3.95 13.26 -0.28
CA GLY A 285 2.83 13.89 -0.98
C GLY A 285 3.26 14.59 -2.26
N TYR A 286 2.80 14.08 -3.40
CA TYR A 286 2.96 14.69 -4.72
C TYR A 286 1.74 14.27 -5.56
N PHE A 287 0.77 15.18 -5.66
CA PHE A 287 -0.54 14.89 -6.20
C PHE A 287 -0.63 15.17 -7.70
N GLY A 288 -1.80 14.90 -8.27
CA GLY A 288 -2.11 15.32 -9.62
C GLY A 288 -1.34 14.56 -10.69
N SER A 289 -1.06 13.27 -10.49
CA SER A 289 -0.17 12.49 -11.36
C SER A 289 1.27 13.02 -11.42
N MET A 290 1.84 13.38 -10.26
CA MET A 290 3.18 13.98 -10.12
C MET A 290 3.31 15.40 -10.71
N ASN A 291 2.22 16.18 -10.73
CA ASN A 291 2.22 17.56 -11.23
C ASN A 291 2.03 18.61 -10.11
N VAL A 292 1.48 18.20 -8.96
CA VAL A 292 1.19 19.12 -7.85
C VAL A 292 2.03 18.73 -6.63
N PRO A 293 3.24 19.30 -6.47
CA PRO A 293 4.06 19.05 -5.29
C PRO A 293 3.47 19.77 -4.08
N LEU A 294 3.67 19.20 -2.89
CA LEU A 294 3.44 19.94 -1.64
C LEU A 294 4.42 21.13 -1.47
N PRO A 295 4.09 22.13 -0.63
CA PRO A 295 5.03 23.17 -0.25
C PRO A 295 6.31 22.62 0.39
N ALA A 296 7.42 23.35 0.26
CA ALA A 296 8.72 22.90 0.79
C ALA A 296 8.71 22.60 2.30
N GLY A 297 7.96 23.39 3.08
CA GLY A 297 7.81 23.20 4.53
C GLY A 297 7.21 21.85 4.91
N SER A 298 6.26 21.34 4.11
CA SER A 298 5.65 20.02 4.29
C SER A 298 6.66 18.89 4.18
N TYR A 299 7.51 18.94 3.14
CA TYR A 299 8.58 17.95 2.97
C TYR A 299 9.63 18.05 4.09
N ALA A 300 9.99 19.27 4.52
CA ALA A 300 10.94 19.48 5.60
C ALA A 300 10.42 18.87 6.92
N LEU A 301 9.14 19.08 7.23
CA LEU A 301 8.48 18.47 8.39
C LEU A 301 8.44 16.94 8.30
N GLY A 302 8.00 16.39 7.16
CA GLY A 302 7.98 14.94 6.94
C GLY A 302 9.37 14.32 7.11
N GLY A 303 10.39 14.96 6.55
CA GLY A 303 11.79 14.60 6.72
C GLY A 303 12.23 14.67 8.18
N LEU A 304 11.92 15.75 8.89
CA LEU A 304 12.25 15.91 10.32
C LEU A 304 11.65 14.78 11.16
N VAL A 305 10.39 14.42 10.95
CA VAL A 305 9.72 13.31 11.66
C VAL A 305 10.42 11.98 11.35
N PHE A 306 10.69 11.71 10.07
CA PHE A 306 11.34 10.49 9.62
C PHE A 306 12.75 10.35 10.22
N PHE A 307 13.62 11.35 10.05
CA PHE A 307 14.99 11.33 10.55
C PHE A 307 15.08 11.37 12.07
N SER A 308 14.15 12.05 12.76
CA SER A 308 14.08 12.01 14.23
C SER A 308 13.73 10.61 14.74
N GLY A 309 12.86 9.89 14.03
CA GLY A 309 12.57 8.48 14.32
C GLY A 309 13.82 7.61 14.18
N LEU A 310 14.56 7.75 13.08
CA LEU A 310 15.81 7.02 12.87
C LEU A 310 16.85 7.35 13.95
N LEU A 311 17.04 8.63 14.27
CA LEU A 311 17.95 9.09 15.32
C LEU A 311 17.63 8.47 16.68
N GLY A 312 16.34 8.26 16.98
CA GLY A 312 15.91 7.59 18.21
C GLY A 312 16.41 6.15 18.35
N TRP A 313 16.65 5.44 17.24
CA TRP A 313 17.28 4.12 17.26
C TRP A 313 18.78 4.19 17.50
N PHE A 314 19.47 5.17 16.91
CA PHE A 314 20.90 5.37 17.08
C PHE A 314 21.29 5.83 18.49
N MET A 315 20.53 6.77 19.06
CA MET A 315 20.84 7.35 20.38
C MET A 315 20.53 6.40 21.55
N LYS A 316 19.61 5.46 21.36
CA LYS A 316 19.21 4.47 22.39
C LYS A 316 19.15 3.07 21.77
N PRO A 317 20.31 2.47 21.45
CA PRO A 317 20.38 1.19 20.76
C PRO A 317 19.93 0.02 21.64
N GLY A 318 20.11 0.13 22.96
CA GLY A 318 19.75 -0.92 23.91
C GLY A 318 18.23 -1.10 24.12
N GLN A 319 17.81 -2.36 24.26
CA GLN A 319 16.51 -2.84 24.80
C GLN A 319 15.41 -3.32 23.83
N LEU A 320 15.64 -3.48 22.51
CA LEU A 320 14.64 -4.24 21.72
C LEU A 320 14.79 -5.74 22.03
N ARG A 321 14.05 -6.24 23.03
CA ARG A 321 13.92 -7.69 23.27
C ARG A 321 13.11 -8.29 22.12
N LEU A 322 13.81 -8.81 21.13
CA LEU A 322 13.24 -9.51 20.00
C LEU A 322 12.94 -10.95 20.41
N ASP A 323 11.71 -11.20 20.83
CA ASP A 323 11.23 -12.58 20.93
C ASP A 323 11.22 -13.24 19.54
N ARG A 324 11.18 -14.58 19.50
CA ARG A 324 11.24 -15.33 18.24
C ARG A 324 10.13 -14.91 17.24
N PRO A 325 8.86 -14.74 17.65
CA PRO A 325 7.80 -14.26 16.76
C PRO A 325 8.07 -12.86 16.18
N LEU A 326 8.46 -11.89 17.00
CA LEU A 326 8.75 -10.53 16.54
C LEU A 326 9.95 -10.51 15.60
N ARG A 327 11.02 -11.26 15.91
CA ARG A 327 12.18 -11.38 15.03
C ARG A 327 11.79 -11.94 13.66
N SER A 328 10.98 -13.00 13.64
CA SER A 328 10.52 -13.64 12.40
C SER A 328 9.63 -12.71 11.57
N LEU A 329 8.74 -11.96 12.23
CA LEU A 329 7.93 -10.92 11.61
C LEU A 329 8.80 -9.83 10.97
N LEU A 330 9.77 -9.28 11.71
CA LEU A 330 10.61 -8.18 11.22
C LEU A 330 11.54 -8.63 10.09
N LEU A 331 12.11 -9.85 10.15
CA LEU A 331 12.90 -10.40 9.05
C LEU A 331 12.05 -10.64 7.81
N SER A 332 10.85 -11.20 7.98
CA SER A 332 9.90 -11.41 6.89
C SER A 332 9.49 -10.09 6.24
N TYR A 333 9.01 -9.13 7.03
CA TYR A 333 8.54 -7.83 6.52
C TYR A 333 9.70 -6.99 5.96
N GLY A 334 10.88 -7.04 6.59
CA GLY A 334 12.09 -6.40 6.08
C GLY A 334 12.54 -7.01 4.75
N SER A 335 12.51 -8.34 4.60
CA SER A 335 12.82 -9.00 3.32
C SER A 335 11.84 -8.58 2.22
N PHE A 336 10.55 -8.43 2.53
CA PHE A 336 9.56 -7.93 1.59
C PHE A 336 9.86 -6.49 1.14
N LEU A 337 10.23 -5.61 2.07
CA LEU A 337 10.66 -4.24 1.74
C LEU A 337 11.88 -4.24 0.81
N LEU A 338 12.88 -5.08 1.09
CA LEU A 338 14.08 -5.20 0.25
C LEU A 338 13.74 -5.74 -1.15
N LEU A 339 12.87 -6.74 -1.23
CA LEU A 339 12.40 -7.28 -2.51
C LEU A 339 11.60 -6.24 -3.31
N LEU A 340 10.76 -5.43 -2.65
CA LEU A 340 10.06 -4.33 -3.29
C LEU A 340 11.03 -3.26 -3.80
N LEU A 341 12.03 -2.87 -3.00
CA LEU A 341 13.06 -1.93 -3.42
C LEU A 341 13.85 -2.46 -4.62
N ALA A 342 14.27 -3.72 -4.60
CA ALA A 342 14.96 -4.35 -5.73
C ALA A 342 14.08 -4.38 -6.99
N SER A 343 12.80 -4.75 -6.84
CA SER A 343 11.84 -4.72 -7.95
C SER A 343 11.60 -3.30 -8.47
N PHE A 344 11.57 -2.30 -7.59
CA PHE A 344 11.37 -0.89 -7.93
C PHE A 344 12.57 -0.31 -8.68
N VAL A 345 13.79 -0.63 -8.25
CA VAL A 345 15.02 -0.27 -8.96
C VAL A 345 15.02 -0.94 -10.33
N ARG A 346 14.70 -2.24 -10.41
CA ARG A 346 14.56 -2.95 -11.70
C ARG A 346 13.52 -2.32 -12.60
N PHE A 347 12.39 -1.88 -12.05
CA PHE A 347 11.35 -1.22 -12.82
C PHE A 347 11.84 0.12 -13.37
N ASN A 348 12.55 0.91 -12.57
CA ASN A 348 13.17 2.17 -13.00
C ASN A 348 14.36 2.00 -13.95
N MET A 349 14.92 0.79 -14.08
CA MET A 349 15.85 0.48 -15.18
C MET A 349 15.15 0.31 -16.54
N HIS A 350 13.83 0.12 -16.57
CA HIS A 350 13.06 -0.06 -17.81
C HIS A 350 12.16 1.13 -18.13
N PHE A 351 11.58 1.75 -17.11
CA PHE A 351 10.61 2.83 -17.24
C PHE A 351 10.81 3.86 -16.15
N PHE A 352 10.77 5.14 -16.49
CA PHE A 352 10.80 6.21 -15.51
C PHE A 352 9.48 6.26 -14.71
N GLN A 353 9.53 5.72 -13.50
CA GLN A 353 8.38 5.53 -12.62
C GLN A 353 8.79 5.80 -11.16
N ALA A 354 9.24 7.04 -10.92
CA ALA A 354 9.80 7.48 -9.64
C ALA A 354 8.76 7.82 -8.56
N GLN A 355 7.65 7.05 -8.50
CA GLN A 355 6.56 7.29 -7.55
C GLN A 355 6.73 6.46 -6.27
N GLY A 356 6.62 7.09 -5.11
CA GLY A 356 6.74 6.45 -3.80
C GLY A 356 5.68 5.39 -3.51
N ARG A 357 4.50 5.50 -4.13
CA ARG A 357 3.36 4.60 -3.88
C ARG A 357 3.67 3.11 -4.09
N TYR A 358 4.63 2.77 -4.95
CA TYR A 358 5.02 1.38 -5.20
C TYR A 358 5.61 0.69 -3.95
N LEU A 359 6.08 1.47 -2.97
CA LEU A 359 6.64 0.97 -1.71
C LEU A 359 5.60 0.94 -0.57
N PHE A 360 4.37 1.42 -0.80
CA PHE A 360 3.34 1.52 0.24
C PHE A 360 2.88 0.20 0.85
N PRO A 361 2.94 -0.96 0.17
CA PRO A 361 2.70 -2.24 0.83
C PRO A 361 3.64 -2.50 2.03
N ALA A 362 4.83 -1.88 2.04
CA ALA A 362 5.79 -1.94 3.14
C ALA A 362 5.83 -0.68 4.04
N LEU A 363 5.07 0.37 3.71
CA LEU A 363 4.99 1.60 4.50
C LEU A 363 4.59 1.37 5.97
N PRO A 364 3.66 0.45 6.32
CA PRO A 364 3.35 0.16 7.73
C PRO A 364 4.56 -0.23 8.58
N LEU A 365 5.51 -0.99 8.01
CA LEU A 365 6.76 -1.33 8.69
C LEU A 365 7.63 -0.08 8.91
N VAL A 366 7.76 0.77 7.89
CA VAL A 366 8.52 2.02 7.98
C VAL A 366 7.91 2.93 9.06
N CYS A 367 6.60 3.12 9.05
CA CYS A 367 5.87 3.89 10.07
C CYS A 367 6.07 3.31 11.48
N TYR A 368 6.09 1.98 11.63
CA TYR A 368 6.41 1.35 12.90
C TYR A 368 7.84 1.64 13.36
N LEU A 369 8.83 1.50 12.48
CA LEU A 369 10.23 1.77 12.82
C LEU A 369 10.42 3.25 13.21
N VAL A 370 9.90 4.18 12.42
CA VAL A 370 9.96 5.63 12.73
C VAL A 370 9.25 5.91 14.07
N GLY A 371 8.02 5.42 14.25
CA GLY A 371 7.23 5.65 15.45
C GLY A 371 7.85 5.07 16.72
N ALA A 372 8.40 3.85 16.65
CA ALA A 372 9.11 3.22 17.75
C ALA A 372 10.42 3.97 18.09
N GLY A 373 11.11 4.51 17.09
CA GLY A 373 12.28 5.36 17.27
C GLY A 373 11.95 6.69 17.97
N LEU A 374 10.88 7.37 17.54
CA LEU A 374 10.41 8.61 18.20
C LEU A 374 10.04 8.39 19.67
N LEU A 375 9.40 7.26 20.00
CA LEU A 375 9.07 6.90 21.38
C LEU A 375 10.34 6.73 22.24
N ARG A 376 11.44 6.25 21.66
CA ARG A 376 12.74 6.14 22.34
C ARG A 376 13.36 7.50 22.57
N LEU A 377 13.33 8.37 21.56
CA LEU A 377 14.00 9.68 21.60
C LEU A 377 13.39 10.59 22.69
N CYS A 378 12.09 10.89 22.60
CA CYS A 378 11.50 12.00 23.35
C CYS A 378 10.71 11.57 24.62
N GLY A 379 10.53 10.27 24.85
CA GLY A 379 9.71 9.76 25.95
C GLY A 379 8.20 9.99 25.77
N ARG A 380 7.38 9.35 26.63
CA ARG A 380 5.91 9.21 26.48
C ARG A 380 5.13 10.51 26.23
N ARG A 381 5.42 11.61 26.96
CA ARG A 381 4.63 12.85 26.87
C ARG A 381 4.94 13.66 25.62
N LYS A 382 6.21 13.75 25.23
CA LYS A 382 6.65 14.55 24.07
C LYS A 382 6.32 13.86 22.73
N ALA A 383 6.29 12.53 22.69
CA ALA A 383 5.83 11.78 21.50
C ALA A 383 4.34 12.00 21.21
N VAL A 384 3.51 12.18 22.24
CA VAL A 384 2.08 12.49 22.10
C VAL A 384 1.88 13.94 21.62
N CYS A 385 2.67 14.90 22.11
CA CYS A 385 2.67 16.27 21.58
C CYS A 385 3.15 16.32 20.12
N ALA A 386 4.18 15.53 19.75
CA ALA A 386 4.66 15.43 18.37
C ALA A 386 3.59 14.85 17.43
N LEU A 387 2.83 13.84 17.87
CA LEU A 387 1.68 13.33 17.12
C LEU A 387 0.52 14.31 17.04
N GLY A 388 0.27 15.09 18.09
CA GLY A 388 -0.70 16.19 18.07
C GLY A 388 -0.32 17.26 17.04
N ALA A 389 0.96 17.63 16.96
CA ALA A 389 1.49 18.54 15.96
C ALA A 389 1.38 17.97 14.54
N VAL A 390 1.69 16.68 14.37
CA VAL A 390 1.54 15.94 13.10
C VAL A 390 0.06 15.89 12.67
N ALA A 391 -0.87 15.64 13.58
CA ALA A 391 -2.30 15.67 13.28
C ALA A 391 -2.82 17.07 12.92
N VAL A 392 -2.33 18.12 13.58
CA VAL A 392 -2.65 19.53 13.24
C VAL A 392 -2.09 19.91 11.87
N LEU A 393 -0.87 19.48 11.55
CA LEU A 393 -0.26 19.72 10.24
C LEU A 393 -0.97 18.94 9.12
N TRP A 394 -1.50 17.76 9.42
CA TRP A 394 -2.30 16.99 8.46
C TRP A 394 -3.71 17.54 8.25
N LEU A 395 -4.33 18.11 9.28
CA LEU A 395 -5.57 18.88 9.14
C LEU A 395 -5.34 20.16 8.32
N HIS A 396 -4.19 20.84 8.51
CA HIS A 396 -3.80 21.99 7.72
C HIS A 396 -3.50 21.63 6.26
N GLU A 397 -2.84 20.51 5.97
CA GLU A 397 -2.57 20.06 4.60
C GLU A 397 -3.82 19.54 3.88
N ALA A 398 -4.72 18.87 4.59
CA ALA A 398 -6.04 18.50 4.04
C ALA A 398 -6.88 19.73 3.70
N TRP A 399 -6.79 20.80 4.49
CA TRP A 399 -7.42 22.09 4.22
C TRP A 399 -6.77 22.81 3.03
N ALA A 400 -5.43 22.85 2.96
CA ALA A 400 -4.68 23.44 1.85
C ALA A 400 -4.95 22.74 0.50
N LEU A 401 -5.26 21.44 0.50
CA LEU A 401 -5.70 20.71 -0.69
C LEU A 401 -7.11 21.07 -1.16
N GLY A 402 -7.98 21.51 -0.24
CA GLY A 402 -9.29 22.08 -0.56
C GLY A 402 -9.16 23.45 -1.24
N GLU A 403 -8.22 24.29 -0.80
CA GLU A 403 -7.96 25.60 -1.42
C GLU A 403 -7.24 25.49 -2.79
N PHE A 404 -6.33 24.53 -2.95
CA PHE A 404 -5.64 24.30 -4.23
C PHE A 404 -6.62 23.85 -5.34
N ALA A 405 -7.68 23.13 -4.97
CA ALA A 405 -8.77 22.75 -5.88
C ALA A 405 -9.70 23.92 -6.26
N SER A 406 -9.77 24.97 -5.44
CA SER A 406 -10.44 26.22 -5.81
C SER A 406 -9.60 27.14 -6.69
N ALA A 407 -8.26 27.06 -6.59
CA ALA A 407 -7.32 27.87 -7.37
C ALA A 407 -7.05 27.34 -8.80
N LEU A 408 -7.53 26.14 -9.13
CA LEU A 408 -7.50 25.54 -10.48
C LEU A 408 -8.81 25.81 -11.28
N ARG A 409 -9.68 26.68 -10.77
CA ARG A 409 -10.78 27.30 -11.52
C ARG A 409 -10.32 28.62 -12.10
#